data_AF-A0A151HP29-F1
#
_entry.id   AF-A0A151HP29-F1
#
_cell.length_a   1.000
_cell.length_b   1.000
_cell.length_c   1.000
_cell.angle_alpha   90.00
_cell.angle_beta   90.00
_cell.angle_gamma   90.00
#
_symmetry.space_group_name_H-M   'P 1'
#
loop_
_entity.id
_entity.type
_entity.pdbx_description
1 polymer ?
#
loop_
_entity_poly.entity_id
_entity_poly.type
_entity_poly.pdbx_seq_one_letter_code
_entity_poly.pdbx_strand_id
1 'polypeptide(L)'
;GLLLRQRKYAAYYLVEGDLLKPFPRVSEALKLQKEADALTKAKMKVKRPAIKAGSALLKVDPLFSVKGGKIYVDKQRNAYNASTQFTDISTGINKYYNLQVIQTNTTFHFFTRWGRLGADDKVTNDYRQYSHGQSLKSAI
;
A
#
# COMPACT_ATOMS: atom_id res chain seq x y z
N GLY A 1 54.04 26.71 -12.09
CA GLY A 1 53.54 25.31 -12.11
C GLY A 1 52.57 25.07 -10.98
N LEU A 2 51.28 25.37 -11.20
CA LEU A 2 50.25 25.39 -10.14
C LEU A 2 49.04 24.49 -10.45
N LEU A 3 49.19 23.46 -11.29
CA LEU A 3 48.06 22.62 -11.75
C LEU A 3 48.16 21.13 -11.36
N LEU A 4 49.11 20.75 -10.51
CA LEU A 4 49.44 19.34 -10.25
C LEU A 4 49.33 18.88 -8.79
N ARG A 5 48.64 19.62 -7.91
CA ARG A 5 48.58 19.29 -6.47
C ARG A 5 47.26 18.73 -5.93
N GLN A 6 46.19 18.62 -6.71
CA GLN A 6 44.89 18.16 -6.16
C GLN A 6 44.56 16.67 -6.39
N ARG A 7 45.40 15.89 -7.08
CA ARG A 7 45.04 14.51 -7.49
C ARG A 7 45.38 13.39 -6.49
N LYS A 8 46.08 13.66 -5.38
CA LYS A 8 46.55 12.58 -4.47
C LYS A 8 45.50 12.03 -3.50
N TYR A 9 44.34 12.70 -3.37
CA TYR A 9 43.28 12.33 -2.41
C TYR A 9 41.87 12.35 -3.04
N ALA A 10 41.75 12.23 -4.37
CA ALA A 10 40.45 12.03 -4.99
C ALA A 10 39.99 10.59 -4.68
N ALA A 11 39.40 10.40 -3.51
CA ALA A 11 38.77 9.15 -3.15
C ALA A 11 37.69 8.84 -4.21
N TYR A 12 37.91 7.73 -4.92
CA TYR A 12 37.06 7.26 -5.99
C TYR A 12 35.74 6.78 -5.36
N TYR A 13 34.77 7.68 -5.21
CA TYR A 13 33.43 7.30 -4.76
C TYR A 13 32.59 6.90 -5.97
N LEU A 14 31.91 5.77 -5.85
CA LEU A 14 31.05 5.20 -6.86
C LEU A 14 29.65 5.81 -6.71
N VAL A 15 29.21 6.60 -7.70
CA VAL A 15 27.88 7.22 -7.71
C VAL A 15 27.12 6.63 -8.89
N GLU A 16 26.06 5.87 -8.60
CA GLU A 16 25.17 5.24 -9.60
C GLU A 16 25.88 4.28 -10.58
N GLY A 17 26.92 3.56 -10.14
CA GLY A 17 27.63 2.59 -10.99
C GLY A 17 28.80 3.18 -11.80
N ASP A 18 28.91 4.51 -11.88
CA ASP A 18 30.02 5.17 -12.56
C ASP A 18 31.09 5.65 -11.55
N LEU A 19 32.35 5.36 -11.84
CA LEU A 19 33.50 5.89 -11.12
C LEU A 19 33.68 7.38 -11.45
N LEU A 20 33.95 8.20 -10.43
CA LEU A 20 34.38 9.61 -10.54
C LEU A 20 33.34 10.64 -10.99
N LYS A 21 32.03 10.38 -10.88
CA LYS A 21 31.06 11.48 -11.03
C LYS A 21 31.28 12.51 -9.89
N PRO A 22 31.52 13.80 -10.19
CA PRO A 22 31.63 14.81 -9.15
C PRO A 22 30.31 14.90 -8.38
N PHE A 23 30.37 15.04 -7.05
CA PHE A 23 29.16 15.25 -6.26
C PHE A 23 28.38 16.45 -6.81
N PRO A 24 27.05 16.32 -7.00
CA PRO A 24 26.24 17.43 -7.45
C PRO A 24 26.37 18.59 -6.47
N ARG A 25 26.33 19.82 -6.98
CA ARG A 25 26.35 20.99 -6.10
C ARG A 25 25.10 20.95 -5.20
N VAL A 26 25.23 21.39 -3.95
CA VAL A 26 24.12 21.35 -2.97
C VAL A 26 22.84 22.00 -3.54
N SER A 27 22.98 23.08 -4.32
CA SER A 27 21.87 23.75 -5.00
C SER A 27 21.19 22.90 -6.08
N GLU A 28 21.94 22.07 -6.81
CA GLU A 28 21.44 21.16 -7.84
C GLU A 28 20.73 19.97 -7.20
N ALA A 29 21.33 19.38 -6.16
CA ALA A 29 20.72 18.30 -5.38
C ALA A 29 19.37 18.74 -4.76
N LEU A 30 19.31 19.97 -4.22
CA LEU A 30 18.08 20.51 -3.64
C LEU A 30 16.99 20.78 -4.69
N LYS A 31 17.37 21.15 -5.92
CA LYS A 31 16.42 21.29 -7.04
C LYS A 31 15.87 19.93 -7.46
N LEU A 32 16.74 18.94 -7.68
CA LEU A 32 16.34 17.57 -8.00
C LEU A 32 15.41 16.97 -6.95
N GLN A 33 15.69 17.21 -5.66
CA GLN A 33 14.84 16.75 -4.57
C GLN A 33 13.47 17.44 -4.58
N LYS A 34 13.44 18.76 -4.78
CA LYS A 34 12.17 19.50 -4.91
C LYS A 34 11.36 19.06 -6.13
N GLU A 35 12.02 18.79 -7.24
CA GLU A 35 11.38 18.26 -8.46
C GLU A 35 10.84 16.85 -8.20
N ALA A 36 11.60 15.97 -7.56
CA ALA A 36 11.14 14.64 -7.15
C ALA A 36 9.94 14.71 -6.18
N ASP A 37 9.97 15.61 -5.20
CA ASP A 37 8.87 15.86 -4.27
C ASP A 37 7.65 16.44 -4.97
N ALA A 38 7.84 17.31 -5.96
CA ALA A 38 6.76 17.86 -6.78
C ALA A 38 6.16 16.77 -7.67
N LEU A 39 6.99 15.91 -8.26
CA LEU A 39 6.58 14.82 -9.15
C LEU A 39 5.83 13.74 -8.38
N THR A 40 6.27 13.40 -7.16
CA THR A 40 5.55 12.49 -6.26
C THR A 40 4.21 13.09 -5.84
N LYS A 41 4.17 14.37 -5.43
CA LYS A 41 2.90 15.08 -5.14
C LYS A 41 1.97 15.16 -6.34
N ALA A 42 2.50 15.35 -7.56
CA ALA A 42 1.72 15.38 -8.80
C ALA A 42 1.15 14.00 -9.12
N LYS A 43 1.95 12.94 -9.03
CA LYS A 43 1.49 11.54 -9.20
C LYS A 43 0.40 11.17 -8.18
N MET A 44 0.50 11.64 -6.93
CA MET A 44 -0.53 11.42 -5.91
C MET A 44 -1.87 12.10 -6.23
N LYS A 45 -1.92 13.08 -7.14
CA LYS A 45 -3.16 13.76 -7.56
C LYS A 45 -3.88 13.05 -8.71
N VAL A 46 -3.26 12.06 -9.34
CA VAL A 46 -3.90 11.30 -10.42
C VAL A 46 -4.92 10.34 -9.79
N LYS A 47 -6.21 10.64 -9.95
CA LYS A 47 -7.30 9.76 -9.50
C LYS A 47 -7.33 8.51 -10.38
N ARG A 48 -7.56 7.35 -9.76
CA ARG A 48 -7.78 6.11 -10.51
C ARG A 48 -9.06 6.19 -11.35
N PRO A 49 -9.20 5.39 -12.41
CA PRO A 49 -10.47 5.25 -13.11
C PRO A 49 -11.58 4.84 -12.13
N ALA A 50 -12.82 5.17 -12.47
CA ALA A 50 -13.97 4.77 -11.64
C ALA A 50 -14.10 3.25 -11.64
N ILE A 51 -14.31 2.67 -10.46
CA ILE A 51 -14.52 1.23 -10.32
C ILE A 51 -15.91 0.89 -10.87
N LYS A 52 -15.99 -0.12 -11.74
CA LYS A 52 -17.26 -0.57 -12.32
C LYS A 52 -18.22 -1.05 -11.23
N ALA A 53 -19.49 -0.66 -11.34
CA ALA A 53 -20.56 -1.14 -10.46
C ALA A 53 -20.66 -2.67 -10.55
N GLY A 54 -20.76 -3.32 -9.38
CA GLY A 54 -20.81 -4.79 -9.28
C GLY A 54 -19.47 -5.51 -9.49
N SER A 55 -18.35 -4.79 -9.61
CA SER A 55 -17.03 -5.41 -9.64
C SER A 55 -16.74 -6.19 -8.34
N ALA A 56 -15.91 -7.24 -8.45
CA ALA A 56 -15.48 -8.04 -7.30
C ALA A 56 -14.82 -7.20 -6.20
N LEU A 57 -14.17 -6.08 -6.58
CA LEU A 57 -13.55 -5.15 -5.64
C LEU A 57 -14.55 -4.50 -4.68
N LEU A 58 -15.81 -4.32 -5.09
CA LEU A 58 -16.86 -3.72 -4.29
C LEU A 58 -17.73 -4.76 -3.56
N LYS A 59 -17.48 -6.04 -3.78
CA LYS A 59 -18.24 -7.12 -3.16
C LYS A 59 -17.73 -7.36 -1.73
N VAL A 60 -18.64 -7.22 -0.77
CA VAL A 60 -18.41 -7.56 0.63
C VAL A 60 -18.42 -9.08 0.80
N ASP A 61 -17.56 -9.60 1.68
CA ASP A 61 -17.52 -11.02 2.00
C ASP A 61 -18.86 -11.49 2.62
N PRO A 62 -19.42 -12.64 2.19
CA PRO A 62 -20.70 -13.14 2.70
C PRO A 62 -20.72 -13.44 4.20
N LEU A 63 -19.56 -13.69 4.82
CA LEU A 63 -19.46 -13.99 6.25
C LEU A 63 -19.47 -12.72 7.12
N PHE A 64 -19.47 -11.54 6.51
CA PHE A 64 -19.60 -10.30 7.24
C PHE A 64 -20.99 -10.18 7.88
N SER A 65 -21.00 -10.03 9.21
CA SER A 65 -22.21 -10.13 10.02
C SER A 65 -23.21 -8.97 9.84
N VAL A 66 -22.73 -7.77 9.48
CA VAL A 66 -23.56 -6.55 9.47
C VAL A 66 -24.15 -6.31 8.08
N LYS A 67 -25.49 -6.24 8.01
CA LYS A 67 -26.20 -5.96 6.75
C LYS A 67 -25.95 -4.52 6.30
N GLY A 68 -25.91 -4.32 4.98
CA GLY A 68 -25.79 -2.98 4.38
C GLY A 68 -24.38 -2.39 4.36
N GLY A 69 -23.36 -3.16 4.75
CA GLY A 69 -21.96 -2.75 4.59
C GLY A 69 -21.58 -2.57 3.13
N LYS A 70 -20.74 -1.58 2.85
CA LYS A 70 -20.14 -1.34 1.53
C LYS A 70 -18.62 -1.26 1.69
N ILE A 71 -17.86 -1.75 0.72
CA ILE A 71 -16.40 -1.60 0.73
C ILE A 71 -16.06 -0.10 0.73
N TYR A 72 -15.16 0.29 1.63
CA TYR A 72 -14.68 1.67 1.70
C TYR A 72 -13.87 2.02 0.45
N VAL A 73 -14.23 3.16 -0.16
CA VAL A 73 -13.53 3.71 -1.32
C VAL A 73 -13.06 5.12 -0.96
N ASP A 74 -11.75 5.36 -1.07
CA ASP A 74 -11.17 6.67 -0.75
C ASP A 74 -11.40 7.71 -1.85
N LYS A 75 -10.94 8.95 -1.59
CA LYS A 75 -11.00 10.07 -2.55
C LYS A 75 -10.21 9.83 -3.84
N GLN A 76 -9.24 8.92 -3.81
CA GLN A 76 -8.41 8.52 -4.96
C GLN A 76 -9.04 7.36 -5.74
N ARG A 77 -10.21 6.88 -5.31
CA ARG A 77 -10.94 5.72 -5.87
C ARG A 77 -10.21 4.39 -5.64
N ASN A 78 -9.48 4.26 -4.54
CA ASN A 78 -8.96 2.98 -4.07
C ASN A 78 -10.05 2.28 -3.27
N ALA A 79 -10.48 1.10 -3.72
CA ALA A 79 -11.30 0.21 -2.91
C ALA A 79 -10.42 -0.57 -1.94
N TYR A 80 -10.77 -0.56 -0.66
CA TYR A 80 -10.04 -1.25 0.40
C TYR A 80 -10.54 -2.69 0.54
N ASN A 81 -10.23 -3.48 -0.48
CA ASN A 81 -10.50 -4.90 -0.56
C ASN A 81 -9.26 -5.57 -1.17
N ALA A 82 -8.56 -6.36 -0.36
CA ALA A 82 -7.32 -7.00 -0.75
C ALA A 82 -7.38 -8.50 -0.44
N SER A 83 -6.95 -9.31 -1.41
CA SER A 83 -6.76 -10.74 -1.27
C SER A 83 -5.29 -11.05 -1.47
N THR A 84 -4.68 -11.68 -0.47
CA THR A 84 -3.28 -12.08 -0.47
C THR A 84 -3.19 -13.59 -0.29
N GLN A 85 -2.24 -14.20 -0.96
CA GLN A 85 -1.98 -15.63 -0.89
C GLN A 85 -0.51 -15.85 -0.59
N PHE A 86 -0.25 -16.83 0.26
CA PHE A 86 1.09 -17.33 0.55
C PHE A 86 1.13 -18.82 0.22
N THR A 87 2.04 -19.21 -0.66
CA THR A 87 2.21 -20.62 -1.05
C THR A 87 3.68 -20.98 -0.98
N ASP A 88 3.97 -22.06 -0.26
CA ASP A 88 5.28 -22.65 -0.15
C ASP A 88 5.24 -24.05 -0.79
N ILE A 89 6.01 -24.22 -1.86
CA ILE A 89 6.07 -25.46 -2.63
C ILE A 89 6.82 -26.55 -1.85
N SER A 90 7.79 -26.17 -1.02
CA SER A 90 8.64 -27.13 -0.29
C SER A 90 7.89 -27.85 0.83
N THR A 91 7.03 -27.13 1.54
CA THR A 91 6.22 -27.65 2.66
C THR A 91 4.78 -27.97 2.26
N GLY A 92 4.36 -27.60 1.05
CA GLY A 92 2.98 -27.73 0.59
C GLY A 92 1.97 -26.83 1.32
N ILE A 93 2.47 -25.83 2.07
CA ILE A 93 1.63 -24.88 2.79
C ILE A 93 1.01 -23.89 1.79
N ASN A 94 -0.31 -23.76 1.84
CA ASN A 94 -1.04 -22.77 1.05
C ASN A 94 -2.07 -22.05 1.93
N LYS A 95 -1.83 -20.77 2.17
CA LYS A 95 -2.66 -19.91 3.04
C LYS A 95 -3.15 -18.70 2.26
N TYR A 96 -4.33 -18.22 2.61
CA TYR A 96 -4.86 -16.97 2.09
C TYR A 96 -5.25 -16.02 3.22
N TYR A 97 -5.25 -14.73 2.89
CA TYR A 97 -5.74 -13.64 3.73
C TYR A 97 -6.56 -12.68 2.87
N ASN A 98 -7.83 -12.53 3.20
CA ASN A 98 -8.71 -11.50 2.67
C ASN A 98 -8.88 -10.40 3.73
N LEU A 99 -8.63 -9.17 3.32
CA LEU A 99 -8.68 -7.97 4.16
C LEU A 99 -9.65 -6.98 3.53
N GLN A 100 -10.69 -6.61 4.27
CA GLN A 100 -11.72 -5.70 3.80
C GLN A 100 -11.97 -4.60 4.83
N VAL A 101 -11.96 -3.34 4.37
CA VAL A 101 -12.48 -2.23 5.15
C VAL A 101 -13.90 -1.95 4.66
N ILE A 102 -14.87 -2.22 5.53
CA ILE A 102 -16.29 -2.10 5.23
C ILE A 102 -16.83 -0.90 5.98
N GLN A 103 -17.40 0.05 5.26
CA GLN A 103 -18.12 1.18 5.82
C GLN A 103 -19.61 0.83 5.90
N THR A 104 -20.18 0.95 7.08
CA THR A 104 -21.63 1.02 7.28
C THR A 104 -22.00 2.48 7.53
N ASN A 105 -23.15 2.79 8.14
CA ASN A 105 -23.65 4.16 8.28
C ASN A 105 -22.59 5.14 8.84
N THR A 106 -22.19 4.93 10.10
CA THR A 106 -21.25 5.82 10.82
C THR A 106 -20.02 5.09 11.35
N THR A 107 -19.96 3.77 11.18
CA THR A 107 -18.89 2.91 11.69
C THR A 107 -18.12 2.27 10.55
N PHE A 108 -16.83 2.06 10.78
CA PHE A 108 -15.93 1.33 9.91
C PHE A 108 -15.63 -0.02 10.53
N HIS A 109 -15.71 -1.06 9.74
CA HIS A 109 -15.43 -2.42 10.17
C HIS A 109 -14.20 -2.91 9.41
N PHE A 110 -13.22 -3.41 10.14
CA PHE A 110 -12.10 -4.13 9.57
C PHE A 110 -12.42 -5.62 9.63
N PHE A 111 -12.70 -6.20 8.47
CA PHE A 111 -13.01 -7.61 8.31
C PHE A 111 -11.80 -8.33 7.74
N THR A 112 -11.44 -9.43 8.37
CA THR A 112 -10.28 -10.24 8.01
C THR A 112 -10.71 -11.69 7.98
N ARG A 113 -10.38 -12.40 6.89
CA ARG A 113 -10.64 -13.82 6.72
C ARG A 113 -9.38 -14.52 6.28
N TRP A 114 -9.05 -15.64 6.88
CA TRP A 114 -7.86 -16.40 6.55
C TRP A 114 -8.08 -17.90 6.68
N GLY A 115 -7.19 -18.67 6.07
CA GLY A 115 -7.20 -20.11 6.22
C GLY A 115 -6.46 -20.81 5.09
N ARG A 116 -6.81 -22.07 4.85
CA ARG A 116 -6.17 -22.90 3.83
C ARG A 116 -6.94 -22.79 2.50
N LEU A 117 -6.22 -22.54 1.42
CA LEU A 117 -6.85 -22.44 0.09
C LEU A 117 -7.45 -23.79 -0.32
N GLY A 118 -8.72 -23.80 -0.72
CA GLY A 118 -9.43 -25.00 -1.20
C GLY A 118 -9.93 -25.94 -0.11
N ALA A 119 -9.78 -25.58 1.17
CA ALA A 119 -10.34 -26.33 2.29
C ALA A 119 -11.70 -25.77 2.72
N ASP A 120 -12.53 -26.63 3.33
CA ASP A 120 -13.86 -26.24 3.77
C ASP A 120 -13.83 -25.10 4.80
N ASP A 121 -14.68 -24.10 4.56
CA ASP A 121 -14.79 -22.88 5.35
C ASP A 121 -15.12 -23.15 6.82
N LYS A 122 -15.69 -24.32 7.15
CA LYS A 122 -16.16 -24.65 8.52
C LYS A 122 -15.07 -25.17 9.46
N VAL A 123 -13.95 -25.66 8.92
CA VAL A 123 -12.96 -26.41 9.73
C VAL A 123 -11.61 -25.71 9.78
N THR A 124 -11.21 -25.05 8.70
CA THR A 124 -9.83 -24.54 8.54
C THR A 124 -9.75 -23.04 8.27
N ASN A 125 -10.87 -22.41 7.98
CA ASN A 125 -10.94 -20.99 7.72
C ASN A 125 -11.58 -20.30 8.91
N ASP A 126 -11.02 -19.17 9.27
CA ASP A 126 -11.49 -18.35 10.37
C ASP A 126 -11.61 -16.91 9.89
N TYR A 127 -12.42 -16.13 10.60
CA TYR A 127 -12.60 -14.73 10.30
C TYR A 127 -12.67 -13.92 11.59
N ARG A 128 -12.25 -12.68 11.49
CA ARG A 128 -12.36 -11.71 12.56
C ARG A 128 -12.87 -10.39 12.03
N GLN A 129 -13.78 -9.81 12.80
CA GLN A 129 -14.38 -8.51 12.52
C GLN A 129 -14.10 -7.59 13.69
N TYR A 130 -13.49 -6.44 13.40
CA TYR A 130 -13.33 -5.35 14.36
C TYR A 130 -14.17 -4.16 13.91
N SER A 131 -15.06 -3.72 14.78
CA SER A 131 -15.89 -2.53 14.54
C SER A 131 -15.24 -1.33 15.19
N HIS A 132 -15.00 -0.28 14.42
CA HIS A 132 -14.46 0.99 14.87
C HIS A 132 -15.45 2.09 14.52
N GLY A 133 -15.93 2.82 15.52
CA GLY A 133 -16.70 4.03 15.26
C GLY A 133 -17.41 4.56 16.48
N GLN A 134 -16.90 5.69 16.95
CA GLN A 134 -17.63 6.93 16.77
C GLN A 134 -16.67 7.92 16.11
N SER A 135 -17.18 8.88 15.34
CA SER A 135 -16.32 9.94 14.80
C SER A 135 -15.60 10.61 15.98
N LEU A 136 -14.36 11.07 15.81
CA LEU A 136 -13.70 11.91 16.83
C LEU A 136 -14.57 13.12 17.23
N LYS A 137 -15.49 13.56 16.36
CA LYS A 137 -16.48 14.62 16.61
C LYS A 137 -17.70 14.22 17.44
N SER A 138 -17.95 12.93 17.65
CA SER A 138 -19.05 12.44 18.49
C SER A 138 -18.55 11.83 19.80
N ALA A 139 -17.22 11.78 19.98
CA ALA A 139 -16.54 11.46 21.24
C ALA A 139 -16.11 12.71 22.05
N ILE A 140 -16.39 13.91 21.52
CA ILE A 140 -16.29 15.22 22.18
C ILE A 140 -17.71 15.74 22.32
#